data_AF-A0AAJ0HKD2-F1
#
_entry.id   AF-A0AAJ0HKD2-F1
#
_cell.length_a   1.000
_cell.length_b   1.000
_cell.length_c   1.000
_cell.angle_alpha   90.00
_cell.angle_beta   90.00
_cell.angle_gamma   90.00
#
_symmetry.space_group_name_H-M   'P 1'
#
loop_
_entity.id
_entity.type
_entity.pdbx_description
1 polymer ?
#
loop_
_entity_poly.entity_id
_entity_poly.type
_entity_poly.pdbx_seq_one_letter_code
_entity_poly.pdbx_strand_id
1 'polypeptide(L)'
;MTGSAYIAGLWLHRIKDRGLLWEQFNKGVHQRITTLPTWSWASIHAQVRWMDHRPSDQSPPDAVTTHIGKATVLKQTWAEINLINNQPSSAITTPTGHSTPDAQVMVLCLHAKIQHVILGQFFSSEEDKQLVGDLAWRRPMVGMDSWRTVASPLDPKHIAGWASIEHPDMQIDKIDPNRDPGTPHGEIVCALYVSTVPGVPGGIPLGYLSTAHHVYNVLFVRRARNTRDGYYERVGVGRLFGREMDQGLKQATAKEVYLI
;
A
#
# COMPACT_ATOMS: atom_id res chain seq x y z
N MET A 1 0.30 -23.51 -25.04
CA MET A 1 1.16 -22.94 -23.99
C MET A 1 0.97 -21.43 -23.98
N THR A 2 0.15 -20.90 -23.07
CA THR A 2 0.01 -19.45 -22.89
C THR A 2 1.20 -18.98 -22.06
N GLY A 3 2.17 -18.32 -22.68
CA GLY A 3 3.33 -17.77 -21.98
C GLY A 3 2.89 -16.81 -20.87
N SER A 4 3.41 -17.01 -19.66
CA SER A 4 3.19 -16.08 -18.54
C SER A 4 3.88 -14.76 -18.86
N ALA A 5 3.14 -13.80 -19.41
CA ALA A 5 3.64 -12.45 -19.59
C ALA A 5 3.88 -11.78 -18.22
N TYR A 6 5.08 -11.26 -18.02
CA TYR A 6 5.43 -10.41 -16.89
C TYR A 6 5.90 -9.05 -17.39
N ILE A 7 5.56 -7.99 -16.66
CA ILE A 7 6.04 -6.63 -16.96
C ILE A 7 6.56 -6.03 -15.66
N ALA A 8 7.83 -5.60 -15.67
CA ALA A 8 8.51 -5.04 -14.50
C ALA A 8 8.28 -5.88 -13.23
N GLY A 9 8.54 -7.19 -13.31
CA GLY A 9 8.32 -8.14 -12.20
C GLY A 9 6.85 -8.52 -11.97
N LEU A 10 5.86 -7.80 -12.47
CA LEU A 10 4.46 -8.11 -12.21
C LEU A 10 3.91 -9.13 -13.22
N TRP A 11 3.39 -10.27 -12.73
CA TRP A 11 2.66 -11.21 -13.57
C TRP A 11 1.27 -10.68 -13.87
N LEU A 12 0.98 -10.41 -15.15
CA LEU A 12 -0.27 -9.75 -15.57
C LEU A 12 -1.53 -10.53 -15.17
N HIS A 13 -1.46 -11.86 -15.24
CA HIS A 13 -2.58 -12.73 -14.85
C HIS A 13 -2.84 -12.77 -13.34
N ARG A 14 -1.90 -12.27 -12.51
CA ARG A 14 -1.98 -12.26 -11.05
C ARG A 14 -2.13 -10.86 -10.45
N ILE A 15 -2.30 -9.80 -11.26
CA ILE A 15 -2.38 -8.44 -10.72
C ILE A 15 -3.51 -8.31 -9.69
N LYS A 16 -4.65 -8.97 -9.95
CA LYS A 16 -5.87 -8.89 -9.15
C LYS A 16 -5.77 -9.55 -7.78
N ASP A 17 -5.02 -10.64 -7.67
CA ASP A 17 -5.02 -11.51 -6.49
C ASP A 17 -3.72 -11.44 -5.70
N ARG A 18 -2.56 -11.41 -6.35
CA ARG A 18 -1.27 -11.63 -5.67
C ARG A 18 -0.18 -10.65 -6.10
N GLY A 19 -0.23 -10.17 -7.33
CA GLY A 19 0.87 -9.47 -7.98
C GLY A 19 1.32 -8.22 -7.23
N LEU A 20 0.41 -7.54 -6.54
CA LEU A 20 0.70 -6.35 -5.74
C LEU A 20 0.82 -6.62 -4.23
N LEU A 21 0.44 -7.81 -3.76
CA LEU A 21 0.46 -8.18 -2.34
C LEU A 21 1.71 -8.99 -2.00
N TRP A 22 2.87 -8.47 -2.37
CA TRP A 22 4.17 -8.99 -1.90
C TRP A 22 4.68 -8.11 -0.76
N GLU A 23 5.53 -8.66 0.09
CA GLU A 23 6.20 -7.94 1.16
C GLU A 23 7.66 -8.40 1.23
N GLN A 24 8.50 -7.62 1.89
CA GLN A 24 9.89 -7.98 2.11
C GLN A 24 10.01 -9.20 3.05
N PHE A 25 10.87 -10.15 2.71
CA PHE A 25 11.08 -11.35 3.52
C PHE A 25 12.13 -11.15 4.62
N ASN A 26 13.21 -10.44 4.30
CA ASN A 26 14.35 -10.25 5.20
C ASN A 26 14.09 -9.11 6.19
N LYS A 27 14.73 -9.14 7.36
CA LYS A 27 14.71 -8.01 8.31
C LYS A 27 15.67 -6.90 7.85
N GLY A 28 15.53 -5.72 8.46
CA GLY A 28 16.46 -4.59 8.29
C GLY A 28 15.99 -3.53 7.31
N VAL A 29 16.90 -2.58 7.03
CA VAL A 29 16.67 -1.46 6.10
C VAL A 29 17.09 -1.87 4.68
N HIS A 30 16.24 -1.58 3.70
CA HIS A 30 16.42 -2.00 2.31
C HIS A 30 16.39 -0.82 1.37
N GLN A 31 17.24 -0.92 0.35
CA GLN A 31 17.34 0.07 -0.70
C GLN A 31 16.38 -0.27 -1.84
N ARG A 32 15.83 0.78 -2.44
CA ARG A 32 15.02 0.70 -3.65
C ARG A 32 15.88 1.09 -4.85
N ILE A 33 15.76 0.32 -5.92
CA ILE A 33 16.32 0.64 -7.24
C ILE A 33 15.47 1.75 -7.84
N THR A 34 15.99 2.97 -7.86
CA THR A 34 15.26 4.19 -8.26
C THR A 34 14.89 4.25 -9.73
N THR A 35 15.50 3.40 -10.57
CA THR A 35 15.21 3.30 -12.01
C THR A 35 14.03 2.36 -12.31
N LEU A 36 13.52 1.65 -11.32
CA LEU A 36 12.39 0.73 -11.45
C LEU A 36 11.15 1.30 -10.77
N PRO A 37 9.96 0.98 -11.29
CA PRO A 37 8.72 1.52 -10.73
C PRO A 37 8.46 0.99 -9.33
N THR A 38 7.89 1.81 -8.45
CA THR A 38 7.81 1.50 -7.02
C THR A 38 6.85 0.34 -6.72
N TRP A 39 5.88 0.09 -7.58
CA TRP A 39 4.96 -1.05 -7.48
C TRP A 39 5.59 -2.39 -7.86
N SER A 40 6.76 -2.39 -8.52
CA SER A 40 7.47 -3.60 -8.90
C SER A 40 8.19 -4.21 -7.71
N TRP A 41 8.04 -5.51 -7.49
CA TRP A 41 8.86 -6.23 -6.49
C TRP A 41 10.35 -6.22 -6.87
N ALA A 42 10.67 -6.13 -8.15
CA ALA A 42 12.05 -6.04 -8.62
C ALA A 42 12.69 -4.68 -8.32
N SER A 43 11.89 -3.67 -7.90
CA SER A 43 12.44 -2.39 -7.43
C SER A 43 13.12 -2.50 -6.07
N ILE A 44 13.02 -3.63 -5.37
CA ILE A 44 13.65 -3.81 -4.05
C ILE A 44 14.79 -4.80 -4.14
N HIS A 45 15.93 -4.43 -3.57
CA HIS A 45 17.10 -5.30 -3.50
C HIS A 45 17.01 -6.27 -2.30
N ALA A 46 15.95 -7.08 -2.26
CA ALA A 46 15.68 -8.02 -1.19
C ALA A 46 14.88 -9.23 -1.68
N GLN A 47 14.90 -10.32 -0.91
CA GLN A 47 13.91 -11.39 -1.11
C GLN A 47 12.53 -10.86 -0.77
N VAL A 48 11.56 -11.17 -1.63
CA VAL A 48 10.15 -10.87 -1.41
C VAL A 48 9.37 -12.16 -1.21
N ARG A 49 8.27 -12.07 -0.48
CA ARG A 49 7.27 -13.12 -0.40
C ARG A 49 5.90 -12.55 -0.72
N TRP A 50 4.98 -13.42 -1.11
CA TRP A 50 3.59 -13.04 -1.34
C TRP A 50 2.77 -13.25 -0.07
N MET A 51 1.81 -12.37 0.18
CA MET A 51 0.83 -12.57 1.24
C MET A 51 0.01 -13.82 0.93
N ASP A 52 -0.08 -14.71 1.91
CA ASP A 52 -0.81 -15.96 1.75
C ASP A 52 -2.30 -15.72 1.56
N HIS A 53 -2.85 -16.37 0.53
CA HIS A 53 -4.28 -16.55 0.32
C HIS A 53 -4.63 -18.01 0.55
N ARG A 54 -5.71 -18.28 1.30
CA ARG A 54 -6.19 -19.65 1.46
C ARG A 54 -6.80 -20.10 0.13
N PRO A 55 -6.59 -21.35 -0.31
CA PRO A 55 -7.26 -21.88 -1.51
C PRO A 55 -8.80 -21.85 -1.43
N SER A 56 -9.37 -21.75 -0.22
CA SER A 56 -10.81 -21.68 0.03
C SER A 56 -11.39 -20.26 0.05
N ASP A 57 -10.58 -19.21 -0.13
CA ASP A 57 -11.05 -17.83 -0.29
C ASP A 57 -11.68 -17.65 -1.68
N GLN A 58 -12.85 -18.27 -1.89
CA GLN A 58 -13.65 -18.13 -3.12
C GLN A 58 -14.54 -16.87 -3.10
N SER A 59 -14.35 -15.98 -2.13
CA SER A 59 -14.98 -14.67 -2.15
C SER A 59 -14.55 -13.96 -3.43
N PRO A 60 -15.50 -13.50 -4.27
CA PRO A 60 -15.13 -12.63 -5.38
C PRO A 60 -14.35 -11.44 -4.78
N PRO A 61 -13.23 -11.01 -5.38
CA PRO A 61 -12.49 -9.87 -4.87
C PRO A 61 -13.45 -8.68 -4.75
N ASP A 62 -13.62 -8.16 -3.53
CA ASP A 62 -14.47 -6.97 -3.24
C ASP A 62 -13.96 -5.71 -3.90
N ALA A 63 -12.68 -5.70 -4.27
CA ALA A 63 -12.26 -4.99 -5.46
C ALA A 63 -12.89 -5.69 -6.65
N VAL A 64 -14.19 -5.44 -6.89
CA VAL A 64 -14.79 -5.75 -8.17
C VAL A 64 -13.99 -4.93 -9.14
N THR A 65 -13.07 -5.62 -9.76
CA THR A 65 -12.40 -5.19 -10.96
C THR A 65 -13.48 -5.20 -12.04
N THR A 66 -14.44 -4.26 -11.97
CA THR A 66 -15.40 -4.00 -13.05
C THR A 66 -14.60 -3.72 -14.31
N HIS A 67 -13.44 -3.06 -14.14
CA HIS A 67 -12.32 -2.92 -15.06
C HIS A 67 -11.02 -2.72 -14.25
N ILE A 68 -10.03 -3.61 -14.40
CA ILE A 68 -8.61 -3.19 -14.49
C ILE A 68 -8.54 -3.06 -16.00
N GLY A 69 -9.17 -1.99 -16.49
CA GLY A 69 -9.44 -1.79 -17.91
C GLY A 69 -8.12 -1.41 -18.53
N LYS A 70 -7.32 -2.43 -18.89
CA LYS A 70 -5.90 -2.29 -19.21
C LYS A 70 -5.13 -1.74 -18.01
N ALA A 71 -4.45 -2.61 -17.26
CA ALA A 71 -3.20 -2.20 -16.62
C ALA A 71 -2.28 -1.73 -17.74
N THR A 72 -2.39 -0.45 -18.11
CA THR A 72 -1.60 0.13 -19.17
C THR A 72 -0.35 0.60 -18.49
N VAL A 73 0.74 -0.13 -18.74
CA VAL A 73 2.06 0.39 -18.40
C VAL A 73 2.33 1.54 -19.35
N LEU A 74 2.07 2.75 -18.87
CA LEU A 74 2.40 3.95 -19.61
C LEU A 74 3.89 4.19 -19.42
N LYS A 75 4.62 4.34 -20.53
CA LYS A 75 5.95 4.94 -20.51
C LYS A 75 5.74 6.45 -20.53
N GLN A 76 5.94 7.09 -19.38
CA GLN A 76 5.90 8.55 -19.28
C GLN A 76 7.30 9.06 -18.96
N THR A 77 7.69 10.20 -19.51
CA THR A 77 8.96 10.82 -19.11
C THR A 77 8.78 11.51 -17.76
N TRP A 78 9.83 11.57 -16.93
CA TRP A 78 9.79 12.38 -15.70
C TRP A 78 9.44 13.85 -15.98
N ALA A 79 9.88 14.38 -17.12
CA ALA A 79 9.51 15.72 -17.57
C ALA A 79 7.99 15.83 -17.78
N GLU A 80 7.33 14.88 -18.44
CA GLU A 80 5.87 14.86 -18.64
C GLU A 80 5.09 14.72 -17.32
N ILE A 81 5.53 13.83 -16.41
CA ILE A 81 4.93 13.68 -15.07
C ILE A 81 4.93 15.03 -14.33
N ASN A 82 5.96 15.85 -14.54
CA ASN A 82 6.08 17.19 -13.99
C ASN A 82 5.34 18.27 -14.82
N LEU A 83 5.38 18.22 -16.16
CA LEU A 83 4.84 19.23 -17.10
C LEU A 83 3.32 19.26 -17.14
N ILE A 84 2.71 18.10 -16.95
CA ILE A 84 1.28 17.91 -16.81
C ILE A 84 0.77 18.79 -15.63
N ASN A 85 1.59 19.28 -14.70
CA ASN A 85 1.11 20.13 -13.60
C ASN A 85 0.84 21.60 -13.90
N ASN A 86 1.09 22.15 -15.11
CA ASN A 86 0.93 23.59 -15.33
C ASN A 86 0.17 23.96 -16.62
N GLN A 87 -0.98 24.63 -16.49
CA GLN A 87 -1.24 25.98 -17.05
C GLN A 87 -2.65 26.51 -16.73
N PRO A 88 -2.89 27.85 -16.71
CA PRO A 88 -1.95 28.95 -16.99
C PRO A 88 -1.72 29.87 -15.77
N SER A 89 -0.55 30.47 -15.56
CA SER A 89 -0.27 31.79 -16.14
C SER A 89 1.20 32.20 -16.00
N SER A 90 1.74 32.66 -17.13
CA SER A 90 2.70 33.76 -17.31
C SER A 90 4.13 33.70 -16.74
N ALA A 91 5.04 33.97 -17.67
CA ALA A 91 6.42 34.44 -17.58
C ALA A 91 7.54 33.39 -17.46
N ILE A 92 8.41 33.49 -18.46
CA ILE A 92 9.50 32.62 -18.86
C ILE A 92 10.77 33.02 -18.08
N THR A 93 11.45 32.04 -17.50
CA THR A 93 12.92 32.07 -17.43
C THR A 93 13.46 30.65 -17.49
N THR A 94 14.15 30.35 -18.59
CA THR A 94 14.87 29.10 -18.86
C THR A 94 16.15 29.02 -18.02
N PRO A 95 16.41 27.93 -17.29
CA PRO A 95 17.76 27.54 -16.92
C PRO A 95 18.33 26.64 -18.02
N THR A 96 19.35 27.13 -18.71
CA THR A 96 20.28 26.35 -19.52
C THR A 96 21.09 25.40 -18.64
N GLY A 97 21.08 24.10 -18.92
CA GLY A 97 22.12 23.20 -18.42
C GLY A 97 21.72 21.73 -18.33
N HIS A 98 22.09 20.97 -19.36
CA HIS A 98 22.19 19.50 -19.39
C HIS A 98 20.86 18.74 -19.32
N SER A 99 20.27 18.50 -20.51
CA SER A 99 19.22 17.52 -20.72
C SER A 99 19.75 16.13 -20.36
N THR A 100 19.50 15.71 -19.11
CA THR A 100 19.55 14.29 -18.76
C THR A 100 18.54 13.58 -19.67
N PRO A 101 18.88 12.43 -20.27
CA PRO A 101 17.95 11.70 -21.10
C PRO A 101 16.66 11.47 -20.32
N ASP A 102 15.52 11.82 -20.93
CA ASP A 102 14.19 11.70 -20.36
C ASP A 102 13.99 10.31 -19.76
N ALA A 103 14.17 10.18 -18.45
CA ALA A 103 14.02 8.90 -17.81
C ALA A 103 12.53 8.51 -17.89
N GLN A 104 12.27 7.44 -18.62
CA GLN A 104 10.93 6.87 -18.79
C GLN A 104 10.58 6.06 -17.54
N VAL A 105 9.47 6.40 -16.91
CA VAL A 105 8.89 5.68 -15.77
C VAL A 105 7.72 4.84 -16.26
N MET A 106 7.59 3.65 -15.70
CA MET A 106 6.47 2.75 -15.96
C MET A 106 5.36 3.00 -14.93
N VAL A 107 4.22 3.52 -15.39
CA VAL A 107 3.07 3.80 -14.51
C VAL A 107 2.03 2.69 -14.61
N LEU A 108 1.53 2.21 -13.47
CA LEU A 108 0.42 1.26 -13.38
C LEU A 108 -0.87 1.97 -12.96
N CYS A 109 -1.85 2.04 -13.87
CA CYS A 109 -3.17 2.59 -13.57
C CYS A 109 -4.11 1.51 -12.98
N LEU A 110 -4.76 1.84 -11.87
CA LEU A 110 -5.71 1.01 -11.12
C LEU A 110 -7.01 1.78 -10.90
N HIS A 111 -8.15 1.09 -10.90
CA HIS A 111 -9.42 1.65 -10.44
C HIS A 111 -9.77 1.01 -9.10
N ALA A 112 -9.65 1.76 -8.01
CA ALA A 112 -9.72 1.20 -6.66
C ALA A 112 -10.29 2.20 -5.64
N LYS A 113 -10.82 1.66 -4.55
CA LYS A 113 -11.16 2.43 -3.36
C LYS A 113 -9.87 2.75 -2.59
N ILE A 114 -9.80 3.95 -2.04
CA ILE A 114 -8.67 4.43 -1.25
C ILE A 114 -9.19 5.12 0.00
N GLN A 115 -8.49 4.96 1.13
CA GLN A 115 -8.78 5.69 2.35
C GLN A 115 -7.50 6.12 3.06
N HIS A 116 -7.57 7.17 3.88
CA HIS A 116 -6.45 7.57 4.72
C HIS A 116 -6.37 6.69 5.96
N VAL A 117 -5.14 6.36 6.35
CA VAL A 117 -4.81 5.62 7.58
C VAL A 117 -3.60 6.25 8.24
N ILE A 118 -3.44 6.02 9.54
CA ILE A 118 -2.23 6.40 10.27
C ILE A 118 -1.33 5.18 10.35
N LEU A 119 -0.12 5.30 9.80
CA LEU A 119 0.93 4.32 9.96
C LEU A 119 1.72 4.64 11.23
N GLY A 120 1.50 3.85 12.28
CA GLY A 120 2.11 4.03 13.60
C GLY A 120 3.49 3.39 13.71
N GLN A 121 3.92 3.14 14.95
CA GLN A 121 5.22 2.57 15.31
C GLN A 121 5.30 1.05 15.10
N PHE A 122 6.50 0.46 15.26
CA PHE A 122 6.65 -0.99 15.34
C PHE A 122 5.93 -1.57 16.56
N PHE A 123 5.47 -2.81 16.44
CA PHE A 123 4.94 -3.55 17.58
C PHE A 123 6.03 -3.81 18.61
N SER A 124 5.81 -3.36 19.85
CA SER A 124 6.74 -3.54 20.97
C SER A 124 6.57 -4.89 21.67
N SER A 125 5.36 -5.44 21.67
CA SER A 125 5.01 -6.70 22.34
C SER A 125 4.81 -7.84 21.34
N GLU A 126 5.36 -9.01 21.64
CA GLU A 126 5.04 -10.26 20.92
C GLU A 126 3.57 -10.64 21.07
N GLU A 127 2.95 -10.29 22.21
CA GLU A 127 1.53 -10.51 22.43
C GLU A 127 0.67 -9.68 21.48
N ASP A 128 1.01 -8.40 21.27
CA ASP A 128 0.30 -7.55 20.31
C ASP A 128 0.49 -8.04 18.88
N LYS A 129 1.71 -8.48 18.52
CA LYS A 129 2.00 -9.09 17.21
C LYS A 129 1.14 -10.32 17.00
N GLN A 130 1.06 -11.20 18.00
CA GLN A 130 0.28 -12.43 17.93
C GLN A 130 -1.22 -12.13 17.83
N LEU A 131 -1.73 -11.24 18.67
CA LEU A 131 -3.13 -10.80 18.65
C LEU A 131 -3.52 -10.24 17.29
N VAL A 132 -2.71 -9.33 16.75
CA VAL A 132 -2.97 -8.73 15.42
C VAL A 132 -2.81 -9.77 14.30
N GLY A 133 -1.86 -10.70 14.43
CA GLY A 133 -1.73 -11.84 13.53
C GLY A 133 -3.00 -12.69 13.49
N ASP A 134 -3.54 -13.04 14.64
CA ASP A 134 -4.76 -13.85 14.78
C ASP A 134 -5.99 -13.11 14.23
N LEU A 135 -6.16 -11.84 14.61
CA LEU A 135 -7.25 -10.98 14.10
C LEU A 135 -7.17 -10.71 12.60
N ALA A 136 -5.96 -10.67 12.05
CA ALA A 136 -5.73 -10.54 10.62
C ALA A 136 -5.71 -11.88 9.89
N TRP A 137 -6.01 -12.99 10.56
CA TRP A 137 -6.00 -14.35 10.00
C TRP A 137 -4.66 -14.73 9.35
N ARG A 138 -3.57 -14.43 10.03
CA ARG A 138 -2.20 -14.71 9.59
C ARG A 138 -1.53 -15.66 10.59
N ARG A 139 -1.02 -16.79 10.09
CA ARG A 139 -0.18 -17.68 10.91
C ARG A 139 1.11 -16.97 11.32
N PRO A 140 1.71 -17.31 12.48
CA PRO A 140 2.99 -16.74 12.88
C PRO A 140 4.03 -17.09 11.82
N MET A 141 4.54 -16.07 11.14
CA MET A 141 5.57 -16.23 10.11
C MET A 141 6.61 -15.12 10.25
N VAL A 142 7.83 -15.46 9.82
CA VAL A 142 9.00 -14.59 9.62
C VAL A 142 8.61 -13.14 9.26
N GLY A 143 9.26 -12.12 9.82
CA GLY A 143 9.05 -10.73 9.41
C GLY A 143 7.97 -9.93 10.17
N MET A 144 7.34 -10.50 11.21
CA MET A 144 6.46 -9.72 12.12
C MET A 144 7.22 -8.59 12.83
N ASP A 145 8.54 -8.72 12.98
CA ASP A 145 9.39 -7.70 13.58
C ASP A 145 9.50 -6.41 12.78
N SER A 146 9.12 -6.43 11.49
CA SER A 146 9.05 -5.24 10.66
C SER A 146 7.63 -4.71 10.50
N TRP A 147 6.65 -5.27 11.23
CA TRP A 147 5.29 -4.77 11.16
C TRP A 147 5.14 -3.50 11.99
N ARG A 148 4.40 -2.55 11.41
CA ARG A 148 3.97 -1.32 12.06
C ARG A 148 2.48 -1.38 12.32
N THR A 149 2.04 -0.73 13.39
CA THR A 149 0.62 -0.58 13.68
C THR A 149 -0.04 0.29 12.61
N VAL A 150 -1.31 0.02 12.33
CA VAL A 150 -2.14 0.87 11.48
C VAL A 150 -3.38 1.26 12.27
N ALA A 151 -3.74 2.53 12.24
CA ALA A 151 -4.91 3.06 12.93
C ALA A 151 -5.80 3.90 12.02
N SER A 152 -7.06 4.06 12.42
CA SER A 152 -7.99 4.99 11.78
C SER A 152 -7.62 6.43 12.12
N PRO A 153 -7.68 7.39 11.18
CA PRO A 153 -7.58 8.81 11.53
C PRO A 153 -8.69 9.28 12.46
N LEU A 154 -9.84 8.60 12.45
CA LEU A 154 -10.99 8.89 13.31
C LEU A 154 -10.82 8.34 14.73
N ASP A 155 -10.00 7.31 14.89
CA ASP A 155 -9.70 6.69 16.17
C ASP A 155 -8.24 6.23 16.22
N PRO A 156 -7.31 7.18 16.42
CA PRO A 156 -5.87 6.92 16.35
C PRO A 156 -5.34 6.05 17.48
N LYS A 157 -6.13 5.84 18.56
CA LYS A 157 -5.71 5.09 19.74
C LYS A 157 -5.87 3.58 19.54
N HIS A 158 -6.73 3.17 18.62
CA HIS A 158 -7.03 1.77 18.38
C HIS A 158 -6.30 1.25 17.15
N ILE A 159 -5.67 0.08 17.31
CA ILE A 159 -5.03 -0.63 16.22
C ILE A 159 -6.12 -1.24 15.34
N ALA A 160 -6.18 -0.78 14.10
CA ALA A 160 -7.11 -1.21 13.06
C ALA A 160 -6.42 -2.04 11.96
N GLY A 161 -5.17 -2.45 12.17
CA GLY A 161 -4.41 -3.19 11.19
C GLY A 161 -2.91 -3.26 11.47
N TRP A 162 -2.21 -3.84 10.50
CA TRP A 162 -0.75 -3.86 10.46
C TRP A 162 -0.25 -3.56 9.05
N ALA A 163 0.99 -3.11 8.96
CA ALA A 163 1.68 -2.85 7.70
C ALA A 163 3.11 -3.38 7.72
N SER A 164 3.51 -4.06 6.66
CA SER A 164 4.91 -4.29 6.29
C SER A 164 5.34 -3.17 5.33
N ILE A 165 6.39 -2.43 5.70
CA ILE A 165 6.80 -1.21 5.02
C ILE A 165 8.10 -1.45 4.27
N GLU A 166 8.10 -1.16 2.97
CA GLU A 166 9.30 -1.27 2.15
C GLU A 166 9.81 0.08 1.64
N HIS A 167 9.08 1.17 1.87
CA HIS A 167 9.52 2.51 1.47
C HIS A 167 10.76 2.98 2.26
N PRO A 168 11.91 3.30 1.62
CA PRO A 168 13.15 3.65 2.32
C PRO A 168 12.98 4.73 3.40
N ASP A 169 12.24 5.80 3.09
CA ASP A 169 12.00 6.92 4.03
C ASP A 169 11.12 6.59 5.24
N MET A 170 10.51 5.40 5.28
CA MET A 170 9.46 5.01 6.25
C MET A 170 9.77 3.69 6.97
N GLN A 171 10.94 3.10 6.72
CA GLN A 171 11.40 1.87 7.38
C GLN A 171 11.96 2.12 8.80
N ILE A 172 12.11 3.38 9.22
CA ILE A 172 12.65 3.76 10.52
C ILE A 172 11.60 4.61 11.24
N ASP A 173 11.41 4.36 12.53
CA ASP A 173 10.58 5.21 13.38
C ASP A 173 11.23 6.59 13.52
N LYS A 174 10.55 7.61 12.98
CA LYS A 174 10.93 9.00 13.18
C LYS A 174 10.45 9.41 14.57
N ILE A 175 11.35 9.34 15.55
CA ILE A 175 11.13 9.93 16.86
C ILE A 175 11.30 11.44 16.69
N ASP A 176 10.20 12.18 16.75
CA ASP A 176 10.24 13.64 16.83
C ASP A 176 10.30 14.04 18.31
N PRO A 177 11.45 14.50 18.83
CA PRO A 177 11.61 14.83 20.24
C PRO A 177 10.79 16.06 20.68
N ASN A 178 10.29 16.86 19.73
CA ASN A 178 9.52 18.07 20.02
C ASN A 178 8.01 17.88 19.88
N ARG A 179 7.54 16.65 19.62
CA ARG A 179 6.13 16.39 19.38
C ARG A 179 5.33 16.36 20.68
N ASP A 180 4.12 16.94 20.63
CA ASP A 180 3.17 16.91 21.75
C ASP A 180 2.82 15.45 22.11
N PRO A 181 2.98 15.02 23.39
CA PRO A 181 2.61 13.69 23.89
C PRO A 181 1.17 13.27 23.57
N GLY A 182 0.27 14.23 23.32
CA GLY A 182 -1.12 13.96 22.97
C GLY A 182 -1.37 13.66 21.47
N THR A 183 -0.38 13.88 20.60
CA THR A 183 -0.58 13.72 19.16
C THR A 183 -0.34 12.25 18.74
N PRO A 184 -1.28 11.61 18.04
CA PRO A 184 -1.11 10.27 17.49
C PRO A 184 0.22 10.10 16.78
N HIS A 185 1.04 9.16 17.24
CA HIS A 185 2.29 8.82 16.58
C HIS A 185 1.99 8.16 15.23
N GLY A 186 2.59 8.67 14.16
CA GLY A 186 2.51 8.05 12.84
C GLY A 186 2.50 9.03 11.67
N GLU A 187 2.62 8.45 10.47
CA GLU A 187 2.56 9.14 9.18
C GLU A 187 1.22 8.81 8.51
N ILE A 188 0.53 9.83 7.99
CA ILE A 188 -0.71 9.61 7.25
C ILE A 188 -0.37 9.10 5.85
N VAL A 189 -0.86 7.92 5.53
CA VAL A 189 -0.74 7.29 4.20
C VAL A 189 -2.11 6.91 3.68
N CYS A 190 -2.16 6.52 2.41
CA CYS A 190 -3.35 5.95 1.82
C CYS A 190 -3.29 4.42 1.85
N ALA A 191 -4.40 3.77 2.18
CA ALA A 191 -4.60 2.35 1.99
C ALA A 191 -5.48 2.13 0.74
N LEU A 192 -4.90 1.49 -0.28
CA LEU A 192 -5.61 1.06 -1.47
C LEU A 192 -6.13 -0.36 -1.25
N TYR A 193 -7.43 -0.56 -1.40
CA TYR A 193 -8.04 -1.87 -1.18
C TYR A 193 -7.79 -2.82 -2.35
N VAL A 194 -7.29 -4.01 -2.05
CA VAL A 194 -6.97 -5.03 -3.06
C VAL A 194 -7.91 -6.22 -2.98
N SER A 195 -8.13 -6.78 -1.79
CA SER A 195 -9.02 -7.93 -1.60
C SER A 195 -9.56 -8.00 -0.17
N THR A 196 -10.63 -8.78 0.03
CA THR A 196 -11.25 -9.02 1.34
C THR A 196 -11.19 -10.50 1.69
N VAL A 197 -10.90 -10.79 2.95
CA VAL A 197 -11.00 -12.11 3.57
C VAL A 197 -12.21 -12.06 4.51
N PRO A 198 -13.36 -12.63 4.15
CA PRO A 198 -14.52 -12.68 5.03
C PRO A 198 -14.43 -13.83 6.01
N GLY A 199 -15.26 -13.79 7.05
CA GLY A 199 -15.44 -14.92 7.97
C GLY A 199 -14.26 -15.14 8.91
N VAL A 200 -13.42 -14.12 9.13
CA VAL A 200 -12.29 -14.22 10.07
C VAL A 200 -12.84 -14.21 11.49
N PRO A 201 -12.54 -15.20 12.35
CA PRO A 201 -12.94 -15.20 13.76
C PRO A 201 -12.34 -14.03 14.56
N GLY A 202 -13.03 -13.61 15.61
CA GLY A 202 -12.60 -12.51 16.48
C GLY A 202 -13.43 -11.23 16.34
N GLY A 203 -14.62 -11.32 15.76
CA GLY A 203 -15.48 -10.15 15.56
C GLY A 203 -15.97 -9.51 16.87
N ILE A 204 -16.31 -10.29 17.90
CA ILE A 204 -16.86 -9.73 19.17
C ILE A 204 -15.87 -8.77 19.85
N PRO A 205 -14.59 -9.13 20.08
CA PRO A 205 -13.58 -8.20 20.61
C PRO A 205 -13.42 -6.90 19.80
N LEU A 206 -13.71 -6.94 18.49
CA LEU A 206 -13.67 -5.78 17.59
C LEU A 206 -15.00 -5.00 17.54
N GLY A 207 -15.94 -5.31 18.43
CA GLY A 207 -17.23 -4.63 18.53
C GLY A 207 -18.27 -5.04 17.50
N TYR A 208 -18.08 -6.17 16.80
CA TYR A 208 -19.08 -6.76 15.91
C TYR A 208 -20.10 -7.59 16.69
N LEU A 209 -21.34 -7.67 16.17
CA LEU A 209 -22.38 -8.56 16.71
C LEU A 209 -22.19 -10.03 16.30
N SER A 210 -21.26 -10.29 15.38
CA SER A 210 -20.91 -11.62 14.88
C SER A 210 -19.56 -12.06 15.48
N THR A 211 -19.37 -13.37 15.64
CA THR A 211 -18.07 -13.95 16.00
C THR A 211 -17.03 -13.79 14.89
N ALA A 212 -17.47 -13.46 13.68
CA ALA A 212 -16.63 -13.25 12.52
C ALA A 212 -16.66 -11.80 11.99
N HIS A 213 -15.55 -11.35 11.41
CA HIS A 213 -15.37 -10.04 10.77
C HIS A 213 -14.69 -10.15 9.40
N HIS A 214 -14.56 -9.01 8.73
CA HIS A 214 -13.81 -8.87 7.48
C HIS A 214 -12.39 -8.41 7.74
N VAL A 215 -11.44 -8.95 6.97
CA VAL A 215 -10.07 -8.45 6.92
C VAL A 215 -9.75 -8.01 5.51
N TYR A 216 -9.24 -6.80 5.35
CA TYR A 216 -8.94 -6.20 4.05
C TYR A 216 -7.45 -6.27 3.77
N ASN A 217 -7.04 -6.94 2.69
CA ASN A 217 -5.67 -6.85 2.20
C ASN A 217 -5.52 -5.53 1.42
N VAL A 218 -4.52 -4.74 1.81
CA VAL A 218 -4.31 -3.40 1.27
C VAL A 218 -2.90 -3.19 0.77
N LEU A 219 -2.77 -2.34 -0.23
CA LEU A 219 -1.51 -1.73 -0.66
C LEU A 219 -1.43 -0.34 -0.02
N PHE A 220 -0.46 -0.12 0.85
CA PHE A 220 -0.18 1.21 1.37
C PHE A 220 0.56 2.02 0.32
N VAL A 221 0.10 3.23 0.09
CA VAL A 221 0.66 4.15 -0.89
C VAL A 221 0.75 5.56 -0.31
N ARG A 222 1.73 6.32 -0.77
CA ARG A 222 1.86 7.75 -0.46
C ARG A 222 1.80 8.54 -1.76
N ARG A 223 1.32 9.77 -1.69
CA ARG A 223 1.31 10.65 -2.86
C ARG A 223 2.75 10.82 -3.37
N ALA A 224 2.94 10.63 -4.68
CA ALA A 224 4.24 10.86 -5.29
C ALA A 224 4.59 12.37 -5.25
N ARG A 225 5.80 12.70 -4.83
CA ARG A 225 6.24 14.11 -4.74
C ARG A 225 6.25 14.75 -6.12
N ASN A 226 5.84 16.01 -6.21
CA ASN A 226 5.84 16.81 -7.46
C ASN A 226 4.96 16.24 -8.59
N THR A 227 3.95 15.43 -8.27
CA THR A 227 3.00 14.85 -9.23
C THR A 227 1.58 15.37 -9.04
N ARG A 228 0.75 15.24 -10.10
CA ARG A 228 -0.70 15.51 -10.03
C ARG A 228 -1.38 14.64 -8.96
N ASP A 229 -2.52 15.11 -8.49
CA ASP A 229 -3.42 14.28 -7.71
C ASP A 229 -3.71 12.97 -8.46
N GLY A 230 -3.68 11.85 -7.74
CA GLY A 230 -3.92 10.52 -8.32
C GLY A 230 -2.65 9.70 -8.55
N TYR A 231 -1.45 10.29 -8.48
CA TYR A 231 -0.18 9.56 -8.60
C TYR A 231 0.40 9.21 -7.23
N TYR A 232 0.83 7.96 -7.09
CA TYR A 232 1.25 7.41 -5.81
C TYR A 232 2.47 6.51 -5.93
N GLU A 233 3.30 6.54 -4.90
CA GLU A 233 4.39 5.59 -4.67
C GLU A 233 3.92 4.50 -3.73
N ARG A 234 4.32 3.26 -4.01
CA ARG A 234 4.12 2.14 -3.09
C ARG A 234 4.90 2.36 -1.80
N VAL A 235 4.19 2.26 -0.68
CA VAL A 235 4.77 2.31 0.66
C VAL A 235 5.03 0.91 1.22
N GLY A 236 4.04 0.03 1.11
CA GLY A 236 4.02 -1.25 1.79
C GLY A 236 2.75 -2.04 1.50
N VAL A 237 2.58 -3.15 2.19
CA VAL A 237 1.33 -3.94 2.19
C VAL A 237 0.90 -4.26 3.61
N GLY A 238 -0.34 -4.66 3.78
CA GLY A 238 -0.76 -5.24 5.05
C GLY A 238 -2.25 -5.54 5.09
N ARG A 239 -2.80 -5.55 6.29
CA ARG A 239 -4.20 -5.88 6.52
C ARG A 239 -4.87 -4.86 7.43
N LEU A 240 -6.10 -4.52 7.09
CA LEU A 240 -6.98 -3.69 7.91
C LEU A 240 -8.17 -4.52 8.41
N PHE A 241 -8.66 -4.19 9.59
CA PHE A 241 -9.83 -4.79 10.21
C PHE A 241 -10.49 -3.78 11.16
N GLY A 242 -11.68 -4.11 11.65
CA GLY A 242 -12.42 -3.25 12.57
C GLY A 242 -13.51 -2.43 11.87
N ARG A 243 -14.46 -1.95 12.67
CA ARG A 243 -15.71 -1.35 12.17
C ARG A 243 -15.50 -0.05 11.43
N GLU A 244 -14.52 0.74 11.85
CA GLU A 244 -14.15 2.01 11.24
C GLU A 244 -13.64 1.76 9.81
N MET A 245 -12.85 0.70 9.62
CA MET A 245 -12.33 0.30 8.31
C MET A 245 -13.45 -0.23 7.40
N ASP A 246 -14.37 -1.03 7.93
CA ASP A 246 -15.56 -1.49 7.20
C ASP A 246 -16.41 -0.31 6.72
N GLN A 247 -16.64 0.69 7.59
CA GLN A 247 -17.44 1.87 7.26
C GLN A 247 -16.73 2.75 6.23
N GLY A 248 -15.43 3.01 6.44
CA GLY A 248 -14.59 3.75 5.50
C GLY A 248 -14.62 3.14 4.10
N LEU A 249 -14.49 1.82 3.99
CA LEU A 249 -14.56 1.12 2.70
C LEU A 249 -15.94 1.22 2.05
N LYS A 250 -17.01 1.08 2.83
CA LYS A 250 -18.39 1.15 2.32
C LYS A 250 -18.71 2.54 1.76
N GLN A 251 -18.20 3.59 2.40
CA GLN A 251 -18.40 4.98 1.99
C GLN A 251 -17.43 5.42 0.89
N ALA A 252 -16.27 4.79 0.77
CA ALA A 252 -15.28 5.13 -0.24
C ALA A 252 -15.80 4.86 -1.67
N THR A 253 -15.67 5.86 -2.54
CA THR A 253 -15.92 5.73 -3.97
C THR A 253 -14.63 5.30 -4.67
N ALA A 254 -14.74 4.34 -5.59
CA ALA A 254 -13.59 3.91 -6.39
C ALA A 254 -13.17 5.02 -7.37
N LYS A 255 -11.86 5.19 -7.55
CA LYS A 255 -11.28 6.20 -8.45
C LYS A 255 -10.03 5.66 -9.13
N GLU A 256 -9.56 6.37 -10.15
CA GLU A 256 -8.29 6.07 -10.80
C GLU A 256 -7.11 6.42 -9.89
N VAL A 257 -6.14 5.50 -9.85
CA VAL A 257 -4.93 5.57 -9.04
C VAL A 257 -3.76 5.13 -9.93
N TYR A 258 -2.75 5.98 -10.01
CA TYR A 258 -1.59 5.80 -10.87
C TYR A 258 -0.37 5.48 -9.99
N LEU A 259 0.07 4.23 -9.98
CA LEU A 259 1.27 3.83 -9.26
C LEU A 259 2.49 4.06 -10.13
N ILE A 260 3.46 4.82 -9.61
CA ILE A 260 4.75 5.08 -10.29
C ILE A 260 5.84 4.11 -9.86
#